data_AF-A0A527RGL1-F1
#
_entry.id   AF-A0A527RGL1-F1
#
_cell.length_a   1.000
_cell.length_b   1.000
_cell.length_c   1.000
_cell.angle_alpha   90.00
_cell.angle_beta   90.00
_cell.angle_gamma   90.00
#
_symmetry.space_group_name_H-M   'P 1'
#
loop_
_entity.id
_entity.type
_entity.pdbx_description
1 polymer ?
#
loop_
_entity_poly.entity_id
_entity_poly.type
_entity_poly.pdbx_seq_one_letter_code
_entity_poly.pdbx_strand_id
1 'polypeptide(L)' 'ELFLAAVVGFTIFSMLCGLAWSLETIVLFRLLQGVFGAAIVPLSQTFLLDINPKERHGQAMAIWGAGIMLGPILGPT' A
#
# COMPACT_ATOMS: atom_id res chain seq x y z
N GLU A 1 -13.05 6.93 3.02
CA GLU A 1 -12.35 8.11 2.48
C GLU A 1 -10.85 8.12 2.78
N LEU A 2 -10.45 7.91 4.04
CA LEU A 2 -9.03 7.90 4.43
C LEU A 2 -8.16 6.90 3.63
N PHE A 3 -8.69 5.70 3.38
CA PHE A 3 -8.01 4.68 2.56
C PHE A 3 -7.73 5.17 1.13
N LEU A 4 -8.70 5.85 0.50
CA LEU A 4 -8.54 6.37 -0.86
C LEU A 4 -7.50 7.50 -0.89
N ALA A 5 -7.54 8.40 0.10
CA ALA A 5 -6.53 9.46 0.23
C ALA A 5 -5.12 8.90 0.44
N ALA A 6 -4.99 7.85 1.26
CA ALA A 6 -3.74 7.13 1.47
C ALA A 6 -3.20 6.50 0.17
N VAL A 7 -4.06 5.80 -0.59
CA VAL A 7 -3.68 5.19 -1.87
C VAL A 7 -3.27 6.26 -2.89
N VAL A 8 -4.08 7.31 -3.08
CA VAL A 8 -3.79 8.39 -4.02
C VAL A 8 -2.50 9.11 -3.65
N GLY A 9 -2.32 9.45 -2.37
CA GLY A 9 -1.08 10.07 -1.89
C GLY A 9 0.14 9.19 -2.13
N PHE A 10 0.07 7.91 -1.77
CA PHE A 10 1.14 6.94 -2.02
C PHE A 10 1.50 6.85 -3.51
N THR A 11 0.51 6.76 -4.40
CA THR A 11 0.73 6.70 -5.85
C THR A 11 1.40 7.97 -6.37
N ILE A 12 0.94 9.16 -5.96
CA ILE A 12 1.53 10.44 -6.37
C ILE A 12 2.99 10.53 -5.94
N PHE A 13 3.29 10.28 -4.66
CA PHE A 13 4.67 10.34 -4.18
C PHE A 13 5.56 9.23 -4.76
N SER A 14 5.00 8.07 -5.09
CA SER A 14 5.74 7.02 -5.82
C SER A 14 6.15 7.48 -7.22
N MET A 15 5.27 8.17 -7.94
CA MET A 15 5.60 8.77 -9.24
C MET A 15 6.67 9.87 -9.09
N LEU A 16 6.54 10.71 -8.06
CA LEU A 16 7.52 11.76 -7.76
C LEU A 16 8.90 11.20 -7.43
N CYS A 17 8.98 10.07 -6.71
CA CYS A 17 10.25 9.35 -6.49
C CYS A 17 10.92 8.94 -7.81
N GLY A 18 10.16 8.54 -8.83
CA GLY A 18 10.67 8.19 -10.16
C GLY A 18 11.13 9.40 -10.98
N LEU A 19 10.64 10.60 -10.67
CA LEU A 19 11.02 11.87 -11.31
C LEU A 19 12.08 12.66 -10.51
N ALA A 20 12.59 12.10 -9.42
CA ALA A 20 13.53 12.80 -8.54
C ALA A 20 14.85 13.11 -9.25
N TRP A 21 15.32 14.35 -9.11
CA TRP A 21 16.55 14.86 -9.75
C TRP A 21 17.76 14.95 -8.81
N SER A 22 17.57 14.65 -7.52
CA SER A 22 18.64 14.65 -6.52
C SER A 22 18.36 13.64 -5.40
N LEU A 23 19.41 13.30 -4.64
CA LEU A 23 19.32 12.39 -3.50
C LEU A 23 18.43 12.96 -2.38
N GLU A 24 18.49 14.26 -2.15
CA GLU A 24 17.64 14.90 -1.13
C GLU A 24 16.16 14.85 -1.52
N THR A 25 15.85 15.12 -2.79
CA THR A 25 14.47 15.10 -3.31
C THR A 25 13.87 13.69 -3.29
N ILE A 26 14.64 12.66 -3.66
CA ILE A 26 14.16 11.26 -3.59
C ILE A 26 13.91 10.82 -2.14
N VAL A 27 14.75 11.24 -1.18
CA VAL A 27 14.55 10.94 0.24
C VAL A 27 13.27 11.62 0.76
N LEU A 28 13.07 12.90 0.43
CA LEU A 28 11.87 13.64 0.82
C LEU A 28 10.60 12.97 0.28
N PHE A 29 10.56 12.63 -1.02
CA PHE A 29 9.42 11.96 -1.62
C PHE A 29 9.19 10.58 -1.03
N ARG A 30 10.24 9.82 -0.69
CA ARG A 30 10.09 8.53 0.00
C ARG A 30 9.51 8.66 1.41
N LEU A 31 9.91 9.70 2.15
CA LEU A 31 9.33 9.95 3.46
C LEU A 31 7.84 10.23 3.35
N LEU A 32 7.44 11.11 2.42
CA LEU A 32 6.03 11.42 2.16
C LEU A 32 5.27 10.18 1.66
N GLN A 33 5.84 9.42 0.73
CA GLN A 33 5.29 8.14 0.27
C GLN A 33 5.07 7.17 1.45
N GLY A 34 6.02 7.09 2.38
CA GLY A 34 5.92 6.28 3.59
C GLY A 34 4.78 6.71 4.52
N VAL A 35 4.57 8.02 4.70
CA VAL A 35 3.45 8.57 5.50
C VAL A 35 2.11 8.10 4.96
N PHE A 36 1.90 8.19 3.64
CA PHE A 36 0.66 7.70 3.03
C PHE A 36 0.59 6.17 3.00
N GLY A 37 1.72 5.48 2.84
CA GLY A 37 1.79 4.02 2.81
C GLY A 37 1.48 3.33 4.15
N ALA A 38 1.82 3.96 5.27
CA ALA A 38 1.72 3.37 6.61
C ALA A 38 0.28 2.92 6.95
N ALA A 39 -0.73 3.66 6.50
CA ALA A 39 -2.13 3.37 6.79
C ALA A 39 -2.77 2.37 5.80
N ILE A 40 -2.18 2.14 4.62
CA ILE A 40 -2.80 1.33 3.55
C ILE A 40 -3.00 -0.12 4.01
N VAL A 41 -1.96 -0.71 4.59
CA VAL A 41 -1.96 -2.11 5.07
C VAL A 41 -3.09 -2.35 6.08
N PRO A 42 -3.12 -1.69 7.27
CA PRO A 42 -4.16 -1.93 8.26
C PRO A 42 -5.56 -1.57 7.78
N LEU A 43 -5.73 -0.45 7.04
CA LEU A 43 -7.05 -0.05 6.53
C LEU A 43 -7.60 -1.05 5.50
N SER A 44 -6.74 -1.60 4.62
CA SER A 44 -7.17 -2.63 3.66
C SER A 44 -7.57 -3.93 4.36
N GLN A 45 -6.90 -4.30 5.44
CA GLN A 45 -7.26 -5.46 6.25
C GLN A 45 -8.59 -5.25 6.97
N THR A 46 -8.77 -4.10 7.63
CA THR A 46 -10.04 -3.75 8.29
C THR A 46 -11.20 -3.77 7.29
N PHE A 47 -11.01 -3.19 6.10
CA PHE A 47 -12.03 -3.20 5.05
C PHE A 47 -12.39 -4.63 4.62
N LEU A 48 -11.41 -5.50 4.42
CA LEU A 48 -11.64 -6.90 4.07
C LEU A 48 -12.38 -7.68 5.15
N LEU A 49 -12.08 -7.43 6.42
CA LEU A 49 -12.79 -8.06 7.54
C LEU A 49 -14.21 -7.51 7.68
N ASP A 50 -14.45 -6.25 7.36
CA ASP A 50 -15.76 -5.61 7.47
C ASP A 50 -16.74 -6.11 6.39
N ILE A 51 -16.27 -6.27 5.15
CA ILE A 51 -17.12 -6.73 4.03
C ILE A 51 -17.34 -8.25 3.99
N ASN A 52 -16.59 -9.03 4.78
CA ASN A 52 -16.69 -10.49 4.81
C ASN A 52 -17.32 -10.98 6.13
N PRO A 53 -18.14 -12.05 6.08
CA PRO A 53 -18.65 -12.68 7.28
C PRO A 53 -17.51 -13.31 8.10
N LYS A 54 -17.68 -13.38 9.43
CA LYS A 54 -16.62 -13.79 10.38
C LYS A 54 -16.02 -15.15 10.07
N GLU A 55 -16.83 -16.09 9.58
CA GLU A 55 -16.41 -17.45 9.23
C GLU A 55 -15.46 -17.46 8.03
N ARG A 56 -15.48 -16.40 7.21
CA ARG A 56 -14.64 -16.25 6.01
C ARG A 56 -13.45 -15.30 6.23
N HIS A 57 -13.28 -14.72 7.42
CA HIS A 57 -12.15 -13.82 7.71
C HIS A 57 -10.80 -14.48 7.45
N GLY A 58 -10.64 -15.75 7.82
CA GLY A 58 -9.43 -16.51 7.54
C GLY A 58 -9.12 -16.60 6.04
N GLN A 59 -10.14 -16.87 5.22
CA GLN A 59 -9.99 -16.91 3.76
C GLN A 59 -9.69 -15.52 3.18
N ALA A 60 -10.37 -14.48 3.67
CA ALA A 60 -10.13 -13.10 3.23
C ALA A 60 -8.69 -12.65 3.51
N MET A 61 -8.17 -12.95 4.70
CA MET A 61 -6.78 -12.64 5.07
C MET A 61 -5.76 -13.51 4.32
N ALA A 62 -6.10 -14.76 4.00
CA ALA A 62 -5.26 -15.61 3.16
C ALA A 62 -5.10 -15.04 1.74
N ILE A 63 -6.19 -14.57 1.13
CA ILE A 63 -6.17 -13.93 -0.19
C ILE A 63 -5.38 -12.61 -0.15
N TRP A 64 -5.58 -11.80 0.88
CA TRP A 64 -4.82 -10.56 1.07
C TRP A 64 -3.31 -10.82 1.21
N GLY A 65 -2.93 -11.80 2.03
CA GLY A 65 -1.54 -12.21 2.21
C GLY A 65 -0.91 -12.75 0.93
N ALA A 66 -1.65 -13.54 0.17
CA ALA A 66 -1.22 -13.99 -1.16
C ALA A 66 -0.97 -12.79 -2.10
N GLY A 67 -1.84 -11.78 -2.08
CA GLY A 67 -1.68 -10.55 -2.85
C GLY A 67 -0.39 -9.79 -2.52
N ILE A 68 0.00 -9.72 -1.25
CA ILE A 68 1.26 -9.07 -0.85
C ILE A 68 2.47 -9.85 -1.36
N MET A 69 2.43 -11.18 -1.28
CA MET A 69 3.54 -12.01 -1.77
C MET A 69 3.75 -11.88 -3.28
N LEU A 70 2.68 -11.62 -4.04
CA LEU A 70 2.79 -11.38 -5.48
C LEU A 70 3.64 -10.14 -5.81
N GLY A 71 3.65 -9.11 -4.96
CA GLY A 71 4.45 -7.90 -5.20
C GLY A 71 5.95 -8.19 -5.38
N PRO A 72 6.63 -8.78 -4.38
CA PRO A 72 8.03 -9.18 -4.48
C PRO A 72 8.30 -10.27 -5.53
N ILE A 73 7.31 -11.08 -5.90
CA ILE A 73 7.47 -12.12 -6.94
C ILE A 73 7.47 -11.50 -8.33
N LEU A 74 6.59 -10.52 -8.59
CA LEU A 74 6.48 -9.84 -9.87
C LEU A 74 7.52 -8.72 -10.05
N GLY A 75 8.10 -8.23 -8.96
CA GLY A 75 9.11 -7.16 -8.98
C GLY A 75 10.41 -7.51 -9.71
N PRO A 76 11.05 -8.67 -9.47
CA PRO A 76 12.29 -9.06 -10.14
C PRO A 76 12.02 -9.80 -11.47
N THR A 77 11.80 -9.02 -12.53
CA THR A 77 12.11 -9.26 -13.97
C THR A 77 12.13 -7.91 -14.66
#